data_AF-A0A7J8HMQ2-F1
#
_entry.id   AF-A0A7J8HMQ2-F1
#
_cell.length_a   1.000
_cell.length_b   1.000
_cell.length_c   1.000
_cell.angle_alpha   90.00
_cell.angle_beta   90.00
_cell.angle_gamma   90.00
#
_symmetry.space_group_name_H-M   'P 1'
#
loop_
_entity.id
_entity.type
_entity.pdbx_description
1 polymer ?
#
loop_
_entity_poly.entity_id
_entity_poly.type
_entity_poly.pdbx_seq_one_letter_code
_entity_poly.pdbx_strand_id
1 'polypeptide(L)'
;MPSPQLVKWNPCLEPHRFNDTEVLQRLSCMAIKGDMFLVANLGTKQPCHSSDQGCPSDGRFQFNTNVVFSNNGTLVDRYRKYNLYFEAAFDTPPHVDHIIFDTPFAGKFGVFTCFDILFFDPAIRLLRDSEVKHIVFTAAWMNQLPLLAAIQIQSAFAIAFGVNFLAANIHHPFLGMTGSGIHTPLKSFWHHDMENLTGHLIIAQVAKNPQGLISIENAPDKMDPSHRKFLEILAGDPYCEKDSQEVHCDRATTWNMNAPLTFHSEMMYDDFTLVPVEEKEGYLRVCSNGLCCHLLYQRPTLSKELYALGVFDDLHTVHGTYYVQVCALVKCGGRGFDTCGQEITEATGVFEFHLWGNFSTSYIFPLLLTSGMTLETPDQLGWENDHYFLRKSRLSSGLVTAALYGRLYERD
;
A
#
# COMPACT_ATOMS: atom_id res chain seq x y z
N MET A 1 -27.36 9.65 13.34
CA MET A 1 -27.18 8.19 13.62
C MET A 1 -26.73 8.01 15.06
N PRO A 2 -27.32 7.09 15.85
CA PRO A 2 -26.87 6.82 17.22
C PRO A 2 -25.46 6.20 17.24
N SER A 3 -24.78 6.29 18.38
CA SER A 3 -23.51 5.59 18.60
C SER A 3 -23.78 4.11 18.94
N PRO A 4 -23.23 3.14 18.18
CA PRO A 4 -23.39 1.71 18.47
C PRO A 4 -22.85 1.32 19.84
N GLN A 5 -21.84 2.04 20.33
CA GLN A 5 -21.25 1.84 21.67
C GLN A 5 -22.22 2.20 22.81
N LEU A 6 -23.22 3.05 22.54
CA LEU A 6 -24.20 3.48 23.54
C LEU A 6 -25.55 2.77 23.37
N VAL A 7 -25.87 2.34 22.14
CA VAL A 7 -27.19 1.80 21.81
C VAL A 7 -27.05 0.59 20.90
N LYS A 8 -27.49 -0.56 21.39
CA LYS A 8 -27.75 -1.74 20.55
C LYS A 8 -29.06 -1.55 19.78
N TRP A 9 -28.99 -1.60 18.46
CA TRP A 9 -30.13 -1.34 17.58
C TRP A 9 -30.07 -2.18 16.31
N ASN A 10 -31.21 -2.74 15.92
CA ASN A 10 -31.41 -3.40 14.65
C ASN A 10 -32.36 -2.55 13.78
N PRO A 11 -31.85 -1.76 12.82
CA PRO A 11 -32.70 -0.87 12.02
C PRO A 11 -33.79 -1.59 11.22
N CYS A 12 -33.57 -2.83 10.81
CA CYS A 12 -34.58 -3.58 10.05
C CYS A 12 -35.77 -4.02 10.92
N LEU A 13 -35.50 -4.46 12.15
CA LEU A 13 -36.54 -4.95 13.08
C LEU A 13 -37.18 -3.82 13.89
N GLU A 14 -36.46 -2.72 14.11
CA GLU A 14 -36.90 -1.56 14.87
C GLU A 14 -36.83 -0.26 14.03
N PRO A 15 -37.54 -0.18 12.88
CA PRO A 15 -37.36 0.91 11.91
C PRO A 15 -37.83 2.29 12.38
N HIS A 16 -38.70 2.33 13.41
CA HIS A 16 -39.25 3.57 13.96
C HIS A 16 -38.60 4.01 15.27
N ARG A 17 -37.51 3.35 15.70
CA ARG A 17 -36.81 3.70 16.95
C ARG A 17 -36.07 5.04 16.84
N PHE A 18 -35.58 5.37 15.65
CA PHE A 18 -34.95 6.64 15.33
C PHE A 18 -35.52 7.16 14.01
N ASN A 19 -35.63 8.48 13.87
CA ASN A 19 -36.11 9.13 12.65
C ASN A 19 -34.96 9.35 11.66
N ASP A 20 -35.28 9.54 10.37
CA ASP A 20 -34.34 9.78 9.27
C ASP A 20 -33.30 8.65 9.10
N THR A 21 -33.75 7.39 9.14
CA THR A 21 -32.86 6.21 9.10
C THR A 21 -33.19 5.18 8.03
N GLU A 22 -33.91 5.56 6.97
CA GLU A 22 -34.36 4.67 5.90
C GLU A 22 -33.19 3.96 5.21
N VAL A 23 -32.06 4.64 5.03
CA VAL A 23 -30.85 4.05 4.45
C VAL A 23 -30.27 2.97 5.37
N LEU A 24 -30.18 3.23 6.67
CA LEU A 24 -29.70 2.26 7.66
C LEU A 24 -30.64 1.06 7.78
N GLN A 25 -31.96 1.30 7.74
CA GLN A 25 -32.97 0.24 7.69
C GLN A 25 -32.74 -0.67 6.48
N ARG A 26 -32.57 -0.10 5.29
CA ARG A 26 -32.38 -0.87 4.06
C ARG A 26 -31.11 -1.70 4.10
N LEU A 27 -29.99 -1.14 4.56
CA LEU A 27 -28.72 -1.84 4.72
C LEU A 27 -28.81 -2.96 5.76
N SER A 28 -29.44 -2.70 6.89
CA SER A 28 -29.71 -3.70 7.93
C SER A 28 -30.54 -4.88 7.39
N CYS A 29 -31.62 -4.60 6.65
CA CYS A 29 -32.44 -5.65 6.04
C CYS A 29 -31.69 -6.42 4.94
N MET A 30 -30.80 -5.77 4.19
CA MET A 30 -29.93 -6.45 3.21
C MET A 30 -28.98 -7.43 3.89
N ALA A 31 -28.38 -7.04 5.03
CA ALA A 31 -27.53 -7.93 5.82
C ALA A 31 -28.29 -9.17 6.31
N ILE A 32 -29.52 -9.00 6.83
CA ILE A 32 -30.40 -10.11 7.23
C ILE A 32 -30.71 -11.03 6.06
N LYS A 33 -31.15 -10.46 4.94
CA LYS A 33 -31.58 -11.24 3.77
C LYS A 33 -30.41 -12.00 3.14
N GLY A 34 -29.22 -11.43 3.17
CA GLY A 34 -27.99 -12.03 2.65
C GLY A 34 -27.30 -12.98 3.63
N ASP A 35 -27.75 -13.06 4.90
CA ASP A 35 -27.06 -13.74 6.00
C ASP A 35 -25.55 -13.45 6.01
N MET A 36 -25.20 -12.17 5.88
CA MET A 36 -23.81 -11.73 5.75
C MET A 36 -23.56 -10.43 6.49
N PHE A 37 -22.34 -10.27 6.99
CA PHE A 37 -21.89 -8.97 7.46
C PHE A 37 -21.84 -8.00 6.28
N LEU A 38 -22.27 -6.77 6.52
CA LEU A 38 -22.35 -5.73 5.50
C LEU A 38 -21.62 -4.48 5.99
N VAL A 39 -20.68 -3.99 5.19
CA VAL A 39 -20.02 -2.70 5.40
C VAL A 39 -20.39 -1.77 4.26
N ALA A 40 -20.80 -0.56 4.58
CA ALA A 40 -21.14 0.47 3.60
C ALA A 40 -20.63 1.84 4.06
N ASN A 41 -20.35 2.72 3.10
CA ASN A 41 -20.01 4.11 3.35
C ASN A 41 -21.19 5.04 3.03
N LEU A 42 -21.47 6.00 3.91
CA LEU A 42 -22.55 6.97 3.75
C LEU A 42 -22.26 8.27 4.53
N GLY A 43 -22.99 9.33 4.22
CA GLY A 43 -22.95 10.58 4.98
C GLY A 43 -23.81 10.49 6.25
N THR A 44 -23.28 10.87 7.41
CA THR A 44 -24.07 10.99 8.65
C THR A 44 -24.12 12.42 9.15
N LYS A 45 -25.25 12.82 9.73
CA LYS A 45 -25.41 14.09 10.45
C LYS A 45 -25.51 13.86 11.96
N GLN A 46 -24.89 14.73 12.73
CA GLN A 46 -24.96 14.78 14.19
C GLN A 46 -25.24 16.22 14.64
N PRO A 47 -26.49 16.55 15.02
CA PRO A 47 -26.82 17.87 15.57
C PRO A 47 -25.97 18.20 16.80
N CYS A 48 -25.61 19.47 16.95
CA CYS A 48 -24.90 19.99 18.11
C CYS A 48 -25.44 21.37 18.50
N HIS A 49 -25.17 21.80 19.72
CA HIS A 49 -25.50 23.12 20.21
C HIS A 49 -24.31 24.06 20.07
N SER A 50 -24.56 25.36 19.91
CA SER A 50 -23.50 26.38 19.86
C SER A 50 -22.61 26.43 21.12
N SER A 51 -23.08 25.87 22.23
CA SER A 51 -22.32 25.68 23.46
C SER A 51 -21.33 24.51 23.40
N ASP A 52 -21.53 23.58 22.46
CA ASP A 52 -20.68 22.40 22.30
C ASP A 52 -19.38 22.82 21.62
N GLN A 53 -18.26 22.36 22.18
CA GLN A 53 -16.93 22.67 21.66
C GLN A 53 -16.80 22.17 20.21
N GLY A 54 -16.45 23.08 19.30
CA GLY A 54 -16.23 22.76 17.89
C GLY A 54 -17.49 22.56 17.06
N CYS A 55 -18.69 22.85 17.60
CA CYS A 55 -19.92 22.76 16.82
C CYS A 55 -19.89 23.74 15.62
N PRO A 56 -20.08 23.27 14.38
CA PRO A 56 -20.13 24.14 13.22
C PRO A 56 -21.25 25.18 13.31
N SER A 57 -21.05 26.32 12.63
CA SER A 57 -22.01 27.44 12.68
C SER A 57 -23.41 27.11 12.16
N ASP A 58 -23.55 26.05 11.37
CA ASP A 58 -24.82 25.55 10.83
C ASP A 58 -25.52 24.51 11.73
N GLY A 59 -24.98 24.31 12.95
CA GLY A 59 -25.62 23.57 14.05
C GLY A 59 -25.53 22.05 13.96
N ARG A 60 -24.66 21.50 13.12
CA ARG A 60 -24.44 20.04 13.06
C ARG A 60 -23.05 19.71 12.56
N PHE A 61 -22.55 18.56 12.99
CA PHE A 61 -21.47 17.87 12.30
C PHE A 61 -22.01 16.99 11.17
N GLN A 62 -21.24 16.83 10.12
CA GLN A 62 -21.50 15.97 8.97
C GLN A 62 -20.26 15.11 8.70
N PHE A 63 -20.39 13.79 8.68
CA PHE A 63 -19.24 12.89 8.58
C PHE A 63 -19.34 11.93 7.39
N ASN A 64 -18.23 11.73 6.69
CA ASN A 64 -18.02 10.56 5.85
C ASN A 64 -17.91 9.33 6.77
N THR A 65 -18.84 8.37 6.66
CA THR A 65 -19.01 7.33 7.69
C THR A 65 -19.13 5.94 7.09
N ASN A 66 -18.23 5.04 7.48
CA ASN A 66 -18.44 3.61 7.35
C ASN A 66 -19.39 3.11 8.44
N VAL A 67 -20.35 2.27 8.07
CA VAL A 67 -21.24 1.55 8.99
C VAL A 67 -21.08 0.05 8.79
N VAL A 68 -21.13 -0.69 9.90
CA VAL A 68 -20.96 -2.15 9.92
C VAL A 68 -22.22 -2.78 10.48
N PHE A 69 -22.83 -3.68 9.72
CA PHE A 69 -23.96 -4.50 10.12
C PHE A 69 -23.54 -5.96 10.25
N SER A 70 -23.95 -6.63 11.33
CA SER A 70 -23.85 -8.09 11.43
C SER A 70 -24.85 -8.78 10.50
N ASN A 71 -24.68 -10.08 10.29
CA ASN A 71 -25.57 -10.90 9.47
C ASN A 71 -27.03 -10.93 9.95
N ASN A 72 -27.30 -10.64 11.22
CA ASN A 72 -28.67 -10.48 11.74
C ASN A 72 -29.22 -9.05 11.61
N GLY A 73 -28.51 -8.13 10.95
CA GLY A 73 -28.92 -6.73 10.72
C GLY A 73 -28.66 -5.77 11.87
N THR A 74 -28.00 -6.18 12.94
CA THR A 74 -27.64 -5.26 14.04
C THR A 74 -26.53 -4.32 13.59
N LEU A 75 -26.66 -3.02 13.85
CA LEU A 75 -25.56 -2.07 13.66
C LEU A 75 -24.51 -2.34 14.73
N VAL A 76 -23.36 -2.89 14.35
CA VAL A 76 -22.31 -3.29 15.30
C VAL A 76 -21.30 -2.18 15.54
N ASP A 77 -20.94 -1.43 14.50
CA ASP A 77 -20.04 -0.28 14.68
C ASP A 77 -20.14 0.75 13.55
N ARG A 78 -19.49 1.90 13.75
CA ARG A 78 -19.36 2.99 12.77
C ARG A 78 -18.00 3.65 12.87
N TYR A 79 -17.40 3.97 11.72
CA TYR A 79 -16.16 4.73 11.63
C TYR A 79 -16.40 6.03 10.87
N ARG A 80 -16.06 7.18 11.49
CA ARG A 80 -16.05 8.48 10.82
C ARG A 80 -14.65 8.75 10.28
N LYS A 81 -14.55 9.01 8.98
CA LYS A 81 -13.28 9.26 8.29
C LYS A 81 -12.54 10.41 8.97
N TYR A 82 -11.28 10.16 9.32
CA TYR A 82 -10.45 11.13 10.01
C TYR A 82 -9.63 11.98 9.02
N ASN A 83 -8.92 11.33 8.09
CA ASN A 83 -8.07 12.00 7.13
C ASN A 83 -8.89 12.34 5.87
N LEU A 84 -9.51 13.52 5.89
CA LEU A 84 -10.25 14.04 4.73
C LEU A 84 -9.27 14.42 3.62
N TYR A 85 -9.68 14.21 2.37
CA TYR A 85 -8.88 14.61 1.20
C TYR A 85 -9.26 16.04 0.78
N PHE A 86 -10.14 16.19 -0.22
CA PHE A 86 -10.76 17.46 -0.61
C PHE A 86 -12.27 17.43 -0.39
N GLU A 87 -12.67 16.96 0.78
CA GLU A 87 -14.05 16.64 1.13
C GLU A 87 -14.72 17.75 1.95
N ALA A 88 -14.82 18.97 1.38
CA ALA A 88 -15.34 20.15 2.09
C ALA A 88 -16.79 20.04 2.60
N ALA A 89 -17.53 19.01 2.17
CA ALA A 89 -18.87 18.71 2.65
C ALA A 89 -18.89 17.97 4.01
N PHE A 90 -17.74 17.51 4.49
CA PHE A 90 -17.61 16.74 5.74
C PHE A 90 -16.68 17.42 6.73
N ASP A 91 -17.00 17.25 8.00
CA ASP A 91 -16.19 17.65 9.14
C ASP A 91 -15.23 16.50 9.54
N THR A 92 -14.07 16.85 10.06
CA THR A 92 -13.18 15.88 10.73
C THR A 92 -13.71 15.62 12.15
N PRO A 93 -13.84 14.36 12.60
CA PRO A 93 -14.30 14.09 13.94
C PRO A 93 -13.29 14.60 14.98
N PRO A 94 -13.75 15.17 16.13
CA PRO A 94 -12.85 15.75 17.14
C PRO A 94 -11.84 14.76 17.75
N HIS A 95 -12.17 13.47 17.70
CA HIS A 95 -11.32 12.37 18.10
C HIS A 95 -11.39 11.29 17.03
N VAL A 96 -10.24 10.66 16.75
CA VAL A 96 -10.15 9.53 15.83
C VAL A 96 -10.97 8.36 16.35
N ASP A 97 -11.79 7.76 15.47
CA ASP A 97 -12.50 6.53 15.78
C ASP A 97 -11.58 5.32 15.51
N HIS A 98 -11.16 4.59 16.55
CA HIS A 98 -10.38 3.35 16.42
C HIS A 98 -11.32 2.14 16.42
N ILE A 99 -11.95 1.88 15.28
CA ILE A 99 -13.02 0.88 15.17
C ILE A 99 -12.49 -0.51 14.85
N ILE A 100 -12.76 -1.45 15.76
CA ILE A 100 -12.51 -2.87 15.62
C ILE A 100 -13.77 -3.63 15.98
N PHE A 101 -14.24 -4.52 15.11
CA PHE A 101 -15.43 -5.33 15.36
C PHE A 101 -15.14 -6.83 15.22
N ASP A 102 -15.81 -7.62 16.05
CA ASP A 102 -15.69 -9.08 16.06
C ASP A 102 -16.61 -9.76 15.05
N THR A 103 -16.11 -10.82 14.44
CA THR A 103 -16.88 -11.72 13.58
C THR A 103 -16.75 -13.16 14.08
N PRO A 104 -17.82 -13.98 13.97
CA PRO A 104 -17.74 -15.38 14.39
C PRO A 104 -16.88 -16.24 13.44
N PHE A 105 -16.64 -15.79 12.21
CA PHE A 105 -15.95 -16.55 11.17
C PHE A 105 -14.46 -16.22 11.02
N ALA A 106 -14.06 -14.96 11.25
CA ALA A 106 -12.68 -14.52 10.99
C ALA A 106 -12.04 -13.73 12.15
N GLY A 107 -12.73 -13.57 13.29
CA GLY A 107 -12.18 -12.80 14.41
C GLY A 107 -12.32 -11.30 14.17
N LYS A 108 -11.32 -10.51 14.56
CA LYS A 108 -11.39 -9.04 14.58
C LYS A 108 -11.07 -8.42 13.22
N PHE A 109 -11.89 -7.44 12.84
CA PHE A 109 -11.69 -6.58 11.68
C PHE A 109 -11.48 -5.14 12.12
N GLY A 110 -10.42 -4.50 11.61
CA GLY A 110 -10.30 -3.05 11.61
C GLY A 110 -11.04 -2.44 10.42
N VAL A 111 -11.45 -1.18 10.53
CA VAL A 111 -12.08 -0.45 9.43
C VAL A 111 -11.58 0.98 9.36
N PHE A 112 -11.26 1.42 8.14
CA PHE A 112 -10.94 2.81 7.81
C PHE A 112 -11.26 3.11 6.35
N THR A 113 -11.06 4.36 5.91
CA THR A 113 -11.58 4.83 4.63
C THR A 113 -10.52 5.56 3.79
N CYS A 114 -10.30 5.08 2.57
CA CYS A 114 -9.59 5.78 1.50
C CYS A 114 -8.24 6.38 1.96
N PHE A 115 -8.14 7.71 2.02
CA PHE A 115 -6.93 8.46 2.32
C PHE A 115 -6.29 8.12 3.67
N ASP A 116 -7.07 7.58 4.62
CA ASP A 116 -6.58 7.09 5.91
C ASP A 116 -5.41 6.08 5.79
N ILE A 117 -5.32 5.34 4.68
CA ILE A 117 -4.25 4.34 4.47
C ILE A 117 -2.83 4.94 4.50
N LEU A 118 -2.70 6.25 4.21
CA LEU A 118 -1.43 6.95 4.18
C LEU A 118 -1.01 7.54 5.53
N PHE A 119 -1.84 7.43 6.56
CA PHE A 119 -1.63 8.07 7.86
C PHE A 119 -1.55 7.08 9.02
N PHE A 120 -0.94 7.51 10.12
CA PHE A 120 -0.79 6.67 11.30
C PHE A 120 -2.13 6.34 11.95
N ASP A 121 -2.95 7.37 12.15
CA ASP A 121 -4.28 7.26 12.77
C ASP A 121 -5.36 7.35 11.68
N PRO A 122 -6.27 6.36 11.57
CA PRO A 122 -6.37 5.14 12.38
C PRO A 122 -5.54 3.96 11.85
N ALA A 123 -5.06 3.99 10.60
CA ALA A 123 -4.68 2.78 9.87
C ALA A 123 -3.61 1.94 10.57
N ILE A 124 -2.53 2.57 11.02
CA ILE A 124 -1.44 1.89 11.74
C ILE A 124 -1.80 1.65 13.20
N ARG A 125 -2.53 2.58 13.83
CA ARG A 125 -2.96 2.43 15.23
C ARG A 125 -3.80 1.18 15.44
N LEU A 126 -4.71 0.86 14.52
CA LEU A 126 -5.56 -0.34 14.60
C LEU A 126 -4.74 -1.63 14.64
N LEU A 127 -3.62 -1.67 13.94
CA LEU A 127 -2.73 -2.84 13.87
C LEU A 127 -1.88 -3.04 15.13
N ARG A 128 -1.92 -2.11 16.10
CA ARG A 128 -1.33 -2.34 17.42
C ARG A 128 -2.07 -3.42 18.21
N ASP A 129 -3.34 -3.67 17.91
CA ASP A 129 -4.04 -4.87 18.37
C ASP A 129 -3.61 -6.05 17.49
N SER A 130 -2.77 -6.92 18.04
CA SER A 130 -2.25 -8.10 17.34
C SER A 130 -3.33 -9.08 16.87
N GLU A 131 -4.55 -9.01 17.41
CA GLU A 131 -5.69 -9.83 16.99
C GLU A 131 -6.38 -9.30 15.72
N VAL A 132 -6.10 -8.05 15.31
CA VAL A 132 -6.60 -7.50 14.04
C VAL A 132 -5.81 -8.10 12.89
N LYS A 133 -6.40 -9.10 12.24
CA LYS A 133 -5.83 -9.79 11.07
C LYS A 133 -6.52 -9.44 9.76
N HIS A 134 -7.54 -8.60 9.83
CA HIS A 134 -8.38 -8.24 8.69
C HIS A 134 -8.71 -6.76 8.72
N ILE A 135 -8.68 -6.12 7.54
CA ILE A 135 -9.07 -4.74 7.35
C ILE A 135 -10.19 -4.69 6.31
N VAL A 136 -11.28 -3.99 6.63
CA VAL A 136 -12.26 -3.55 5.63
C VAL A 136 -11.95 -2.11 5.24
N PHE A 137 -11.85 -1.87 3.94
CA PHE A 137 -11.46 -0.60 3.37
C PHE A 137 -12.45 -0.18 2.29
N THR A 138 -13.12 0.95 2.52
CA THR A 138 -13.97 1.58 1.52
C THR A 138 -13.23 2.75 0.90
N ALA A 139 -13.37 2.94 -0.41
CA ALA A 139 -12.63 3.97 -1.11
C ALA A 139 -13.38 4.58 -2.30
N ALA A 140 -12.99 5.82 -2.60
CA ALA A 140 -13.16 6.47 -3.88
C ALA A 140 -11.77 6.99 -4.30
N TRP A 141 -10.87 6.03 -4.55
CA TRP A 141 -9.45 6.26 -4.78
C TRP A 141 -9.20 6.58 -6.25
N MET A 142 -8.56 7.72 -6.50
CA MET A 142 -8.06 8.11 -7.82
C MET A 142 -6.66 7.54 -7.97
N ASN A 143 -6.44 6.72 -8.99
CA ASN A 143 -5.14 6.14 -9.26
C ASN A 143 -4.15 7.23 -9.62
N GLN A 144 -2.96 7.18 -9.00
CA GLN A 144 -1.86 8.07 -9.32
C GLN A 144 -0.59 7.22 -9.43
N LEU A 145 -0.23 6.89 -10.65
CA LEU A 145 0.94 6.07 -10.97
C LEU A 145 2.23 6.91 -10.82
N PRO A 146 3.39 6.26 -10.59
CA PRO A 146 3.61 4.82 -10.48
C PRO A 146 3.61 4.30 -9.03
N LEU A 147 3.25 5.10 -8.03
CA LEU A 147 3.39 4.71 -6.61
C LEU A 147 2.06 4.46 -5.89
N LEU A 148 0.99 5.14 -6.29
CA LEU A 148 -0.28 5.17 -5.56
C LEU A 148 -1.47 4.72 -6.43
N ALA A 149 -1.27 3.69 -7.27
CA ALA A 149 -2.42 2.98 -7.82
C ALA A 149 -3.17 2.22 -6.71
N ALA A 150 -4.50 2.23 -6.75
CA ALA A 150 -5.38 1.65 -5.73
C ALA A 150 -4.98 0.21 -5.38
N ILE A 151 -5.00 -0.68 -6.38
CA ILE A 151 -4.67 -2.10 -6.18
C ILE A 151 -3.24 -2.30 -5.66
N GLN A 152 -2.31 -1.41 -6.01
CA GLN A 152 -0.89 -1.50 -5.70
C GLN A 152 -0.63 -1.14 -4.23
N ILE A 153 -1.10 0.03 -3.77
CA ILE A 153 -0.91 0.46 -2.38
C ILE A 153 -1.73 -0.38 -1.40
N GLN A 154 -2.93 -0.83 -1.79
CA GLN A 154 -3.79 -1.69 -0.99
C GLN A 154 -3.19 -3.09 -0.82
N SER A 155 -2.61 -3.67 -1.88
CA SER A 155 -1.88 -4.93 -1.75
C SER A 155 -0.61 -4.78 -0.92
N ALA A 156 0.13 -3.68 -1.09
CA ALA A 156 1.34 -3.43 -0.32
C ALA A 156 1.05 -3.29 1.17
N PHE A 157 -0.08 -2.67 1.56
CA PHE A 157 -0.53 -2.63 2.95
C PHE A 157 -0.76 -4.04 3.51
N ALA A 158 -1.44 -4.91 2.77
CA ALA A 158 -1.68 -6.30 3.17
C ALA A 158 -0.37 -7.07 3.39
N ILE A 159 0.60 -6.89 2.49
CA ILE A 159 1.92 -7.52 2.56
C ILE A 159 2.72 -6.98 3.75
N ALA A 160 2.86 -5.66 3.87
CA ALA A 160 3.68 -5.00 4.89
C ALA A 160 3.27 -5.37 6.32
N PHE A 161 1.95 -5.50 6.56
CA PHE A 161 1.42 -5.73 7.89
C PHE A 161 0.91 -7.16 8.14
N GLY A 162 1.04 -8.04 7.15
CA GLY A 162 0.63 -9.44 7.31
C GLY A 162 -0.87 -9.59 7.58
N VAL A 163 -1.72 -8.79 6.94
CA VAL A 163 -3.19 -8.79 7.13
C VAL A 163 -3.92 -9.14 5.85
N ASN A 164 -5.17 -9.59 5.98
CA ASN A 164 -6.10 -9.59 4.86
C ASN A 164 -6.71 -8.20 4.71
N PHE A 165 -6.79 -7.67 3.49
CA PHE A 165 -7.27 -6.33 3.20
C PHE A 165 -8.37 -6.40 2.14
N LEU A 166 -9.60 -6.04 2.52
CA LEU A 166 -10.78 -6.08 1.67
C LEU A 166 -11.10 -4.67 1.20
N ALA A 167 -10.71 -4.34 -0.02
CA ALA A 167 -10.85 -3.02 -0.61
C ALA A 167 -12.01 -2.97 -1.62
N ALA A 168 -12.98 -2.11 -1.34
CA ALA A 168 -14.07 -1.78 -2.24
C ALA A 168 -13.95 -0.33 -2.70
N ASN A 169 -13.62 -0.13 -3.98
CA ASN A 169 -13.43 1.18 -4.58
C ASN A 169 -14.62 1.56 -5.49
N ILE A 170 -14.79 2.85 -5.73
CA ILE A 170 -15.69 3.36 -6.77
C ILE A 170 -15.13 3.01 -8.16
N HIS A 171 -16.05 2.71 -9.07
CA HIS A 171 -15.76 2.54 -10.49
C HIS A 171 -16.24 3.77 -11.27
N HIS A 172 -15.33 4.71 -11.49
CA HIS A 172 -15.53 5.93 -12.27
C HIS A 172 -14.27 6.25 -13.09
N PRO A 173 -14.06 5.56 -14.23
CA PRO A 173 -12.83 5.66 -15.03
C PRO A 173 -12.43 7.08 -15.44
N PHE A 174 -13.39 7.97 -15.72
CA PHE A 174 -13.11 9.36 -16.09
C PHE A 174 -12.42 10.18 -14.98
N LEU A 175 -12.46 9.71 -13.72
CA LEU A 175 -11.76 10.31 -12.58
C LEU A 175 -10.55 9.46 -12.15
N GLY A 176 -10.14 8.48 -12.95
CA GLY A 176 -9.10 7.52 -12.58
C GLY A 176 -9.49 6.60 -11.42
N MET A 177 -10.78 6.48 -11.10
CA MET A 177 -11.27 5.64 -10.01
C MET A 177 -11.63 4.26 -10.50
N THR A 178 -10.74 3.31 -10.27
CA THR A 178 -10.95 1.86 -10.46
C THR A 178 -9.87 1.14 -9.66
N GLY A 179 -10.02 -0.16 -9.44
CA GLY A 179 -9.12 -0.92 -8.59
C GLY A 179 -9.76 -1.26 -7.26
N SER A 180 -10.37 -2.44 -7.21
CA SER A 180 -10.85 -3.08 -5.99
C SER A 180 -10.17 -4.42 -5.81
N GLY A 181 -10.13 -4.96 -4.59
CA GLY A 181 -9.50 -6.25 -4.37
C GLY A 181 -9.65 -6.84 -2.99
N ILE A 182 -9.41 -8.15 -2.93
CA ILE A 182 -9.19 -8.90 -1.70
C ILE A 182 -7.71 -9.28 -1.71
N HIS A 183 -6.93 -8.61 -0.86
CA HIS A 183 -5.49 -8.75 -0.79
C HIS A 183 -5.13 -9.55 0.46
N THR A 184 -4.27 -10.55 0.30
CA THR A 184 -3.62 -11.28 1.39
C THR A 184 -2.11 -11.07 1.24
N PRO A 185 -1.30 -11.36 2.26
CA PRO A 185 0.14 -11.14 2.17
C PRO A 185 0.81 -11.92 1.04
N LEU A 186 0.26 -13.07 0.64
CA LEU A 186 0.87 -13.93 -0.38
C LEU A 186 0.17 -13.86 -1.75
N LYS A 187 -1.10 -13.42 -1.78
CA LYS A 187 -1.95 -13.47 -2.97
C LYS A 187 -2.97 -12.35 -2.98
N SER A 188 -3.20 -11.77 -4.15
CA SER A 188 -4.26 -10.77 -4.37
C SER A 188 -5.29 -11.27 -5.39
N PHE A 189 -6.56 -10.94 -5.15
CA PHE A 189 -7.66 -11.09 -6.10
C PHE A 189 -8.21 -9.69 -6.36
N TRP A 190 -8.05 -9.18 -7.57
CA TRP A 190 -8.30 -7.76 -7.84
C TRP A 190 -8.99 -7.57 -9.18
N HIS A 191 -9.59 -6.40 -9.33
CA HIS A 191 -10.19 -5.94 -10.58
C HIS A 191 -9.82 -4.48 -10.80
N HIS A 192 -9.31 -4.19 -11.99
CA HIS A 192 -9.02 -2.86 -12.49
C HIS A 192 -9.49 -2.79 -13.94
N ASP A 193 -10.26 -1.77 -14.28
CA ASP A 193 -10.80 -1.57 -15.62
C ASP A 193 -10.98 -0.06 -15.87
N MET A 194 -10.36 0.45 -16.92
CA MET A 194 -10.48 1.85 -17.35
C MET A 194 -11.31 2.00 -18.64
N GLU A 195 -11.72 0.88 -19.24
CA GLU A 195 -12.42 0.85 -20.53
C GLU A 195 -13.93 0.76 -20.36
N ASN A 196 -14.41 -0.12 -19.46
CA ASN A 196 -15.85 -0.31 -19.24
C ASN A 196 -16.37 0.51 -18.06
N LEU A 197 -17.69 0.71 -18.01
CA LEU A 197 -18.38 1.44 -16.92
C LEU A 197 -19.14 0.51 -15.95
N THR A 198 -18.97 -0.80 -16.09
CA THR A 198 -19.70 -1.79 -15.29
C THR A 198 -19.04 -2.02 -13.94
N GLY A 199 -19.85 -2.13 -12.88
CA GLY A 199 -19.35 -2.60 -11.59
C GLY A 199 -18.90 -4.06 -11.63
N HIS A 200 -18.12 -4.47 -10.63
CA HIS A 200 -17.57 -5.81 -10.53
C HIS A 200 -17.72 -6.37 -9.11
N LEU A 201 -17.96 -7.68 -8.99
CA LEU A 201 -18.03 -8.39 -7.71
C LEU A 201 -16.87 -9.37 -7.62
N ILE A 202 -16.01 -9.19 -6.61
CA ILE A 202 -14.90 -10.10 -6.33
C ILE A 202 -15.30 -11.00 -5.16
N ILE A 203 -15.17 -12.31 -5.34
CA ILE A 203 -15.38 -13.31 -4.29
C ILE A 203 -14.11 -14.15 -4.21
N ALA A 204 -13.54 -14.25 -3.01
CA ALA A 204 -12.38 -15.09 -2.75
C ALA A 204 -12.46 -15.69 -1.35
N GLN A 205 -11.90 -16.90 -1.21
CA GLN A 205 -11.66 -17.50 0.09
C GLN A 205 -10.29 -17.06 0.60
N VAL A 206 -10.24 -16.55 1.82
CA VAL A 206 -9.01 -16.09 2.49
C VAL A 206 -8.82 -16.80 3.83
N ALA A 207 -7.58 -16.92 4.27
CA ALA A 207 -7.26 -17.54 5.55
C ALA A 207 -7.68 -16.64 6.71
N LYS A 208 -8.31 -17.21 7.74
CA LYS A 208 -8.60 -16.52 9.01
C LYS A 208 -7.33 -15.98 9.68
N ASN A 209 -6.25 -16.75 9.62
CA ASN A 209 -4.94 -16.34 10.12
C ASN A 209 -3.99 -16.25 8.92
N PRO A 210 -3.86 -15.07 8.30
CA PRO A 210 -2.94 -14.89 7.19
C PRO A 210 -1.50 -15.10 7.67
N GLN A 211 -0.71 -15.80 6.85
CA GLN A 211 0.73 -15.89 7.05
C GLN A 211 1.39 -14.77 6.25
N GLY A 212 2.29 -14.02 6.88
CA GLY A 212 3.11 -13.02 6.20
C GLY A 212 4.11 -13.67 5.25
N LEU A 213 4.74 -12.87 4.39
CA LEU A 213 5.96 -13.32 3.74
C LEU A 213 7.03 -13.57 4.81
N ILE A 214 7.63 -14.75 4.78
CA ILE A 214 8.65 -15.14 5.75
C ILE A 214 9.91 -14.30 5.46
N SER A 215 10.29 -13.42 6.39
CA SER A 215 11.67 -12.93 6.48
C SER A 215 12.52 -14.11 6.94
N ILE A 216 13.10 -14.83 5.98
CA ILE A 216 13.94 -15.98 6.29
C ILE A 216 15.27 -15.44 6.82
N GLU A 217 15.35 -15.17 8.12
CA GLU A 217 16.65 -14.99 8.77
C GLU A 217 17.40 -16.32 8.90
N ASN A 218 16.72 -17.49 8.78
CA ASN A 218 17.32 -18.80 9.07
C ASN A 218 16.62 -20.01 8.39
N ALA A 219 16.61 -20.14 7.05
CA ALA A 219 16.28 -21.41 6.39
C ALA A 219 17.52 -22.01 5.73
N PRO A 220 17.87 -23.28 6.02
CA PRO A 220 19.03 -23.95 5.45
C PRO A 220 18.69 -24.58 4.09
N ASP A 221 18.17 -23.79 3.15
CA ASP A 221 17.90 -24.26 1.79
C ASP A 221 18.53 -23.32 0.76
N LYS A 222 19.52 -23.85 0.04
CA LYS A 222 20.27 -23.24 -1.09
C LYS A 222 20.13 -21.72 -1.23
N MET A 223 21.00 -21.01 -0.51
CA MET A 223 21.16 -19.56 -0.61
C MET A 223 21.26 -19.13 -2.08
N ASP A 224 20.29 -18.34 -2.52
CA ASP A 224 20.16 -17.93 -3.91
C ASP A 224 21.36 -17.06 -4.34
N PRO A 225 21.88 -17.20 -5.58
CA PRO A 225 23.03 -16.43 -6.05
C PRO A 225 22.88 -14.91 -5.95
N SER A 226 21.69 -14.37 -6.19
CA SER A 226 21.42 -12.93 -6.11
C SER A 226 21.40 -12.41 -4.66
N HIS A 227 20.89 -13.21 -3.74
CA HIS A 227 20.88 -12.90 -2.31
C HIS A 227 22.27 -13.03 -1.70
N ARG A 228 23.06 -14.03 -2.13
CA ARG A 228 24.48 -14.14 -1.81
C ARG A 228 25.27 -12.92 -2.24
N LYS A 229 25.09 -12.47 -3.49
CA LYS A 229 25.76 -11.27 -4.00
C LYS A 229 25.37 -10.02 -3.22
N PHE A 230 24.11 -9.91 -2.79
CA PHE A 230 23.66 -8.84 -1.89
C PHE A 230 24.40 -8.88 -0.55
N LEU A 231 24.48 -10.04 0.10
CA LEU A 231 25.22 -10.21 1.36
C LEU A 231 26.71 -9.91 1.20
N GLU A 232 27.33 -10.32 0.09
CA GLU A 232 28.73 -9.99 -0.24
C GLU A 232 28.92 -8.47 -0.42
N ILE A 233 27.98 -7.78 -1.07
CA ILE A 233 28.01 -6.32 -1.23
C ILE A 233 27.88 -5.61 0.12
N LEU A 234 27.00 -6.10 1.01
CA LEU A 234 26.83 -5.53 2.35
C LEU A 234 28.01 -5.79 3.28
N ALA A 235 28.61 -6.97 3.20
CA ALA A 235 29.74 -7.36 4.05
C ALA A 235 31.03 -6.59 3.72
N GLY A 236 31.17 -6.05 2.50
CA GLY A 236 32.31 -5.22 2.10
C GLY A 236 33.66 -5.95 2.05
N ASP A 237 33.71 -7.27 2.29
CA ASP A 237 34.93 -8.06 2.41
C ASP A 237 35.02 -9.19 1.36
N PRO A 238 36.18 -9.41 0.72
CA PRO A 238 36.41 -10.56 -0.15
C PRO A 238 36.45 -11.84 0.68
N TYR A 239 35.55 -12.78 0.38
CA TYR A 239 35.54 -14.11 0.96
C TYR A 239 36.82 -14.86 0.54
N CYS A 240 37.80 -14.97 1.46
CA CYS A 240 38.99 -15.79 1.26
C CYS A 240 38.77 -17.17 1.87
N GLU A 241 38.50 -18.16 1.02
CA GLU A 241 38.51 -19.56 1.43
C GLU A 241 39.94 -19.98 1.78
N LYS A 242 40.19 -20.36 3.04
CA LYS A 242 41.48 -20.92 3.46
C LYS A 242 41.52 -22.40 3.06
N ASP A 243 41.93 -22.67 1.83
CA ASP A 243 42.51 -23.96 1.50
C ASP A 243 44.03 -23.87 1.49
N SER A 244 44.65 -24.83 2.17
CA SER A 244 46.08 -24.95 2.34
C SER A 244 46.75 -25.30 1.00
N GLN A 245 47.04 -24.30 0.16
CA GLN A 245 48.35 -24.06 -0.47
C GLN A 245 48.37 -23.05 -1.63
N GLU A 246 47.26 -22.45 -2.04
CA GLU A 246 47.27 -21.31 -2.96
C GLU A 246 46.16 -20.33 -2.58
N VAL A 247 46.54 -19.08 -2.26
CA VAL A 247 45.58 -18.01 -1.99
C VAL A 247 45.06 -17.49 -3.33
N HIS A 248 44.00 -18.11 -3.84
CA HIS A 248 43.24 -17.56 -4.95
C HIS A 248 42.20 -16.57 -4.39
N CYS A 249 42.60 -15.30 -4.27
CA CYS A 249 41.62 -14.23 -4.09
C CYS A 249 40.95 -14.00 -5.45
N ASP A 250 39.68 -14.41 -5.60
CA ASP A 250 38.87 -13.87 -6.68
C ASP A 250 38.83 -12.35 -6.48
N ARG A 251 39.28 -11.63 -7.52
CA ARG A 251 39.31 -10.16 -7.52
C ARG A 251 37.93 -9.67 -7.13
N ALA A 252 37.89 -8.80 -6.11
CA ALA A 252 36.77 -7.89 -5.89
C ALA A 252 36.29 -7.40 -7.25
N THR A 253 35.03 -7.66 -7.57
CA THR A 253 34.45 -7.24 -8.84
C THR A 253 34.65 -5.74 -8.96
N THR A 254 35.55 -5.34 -9.85
CA THR A 254 35.82 -3.94 -10.17
C THR A 254 34.62 -3.40 -10.94
N TRP A 255 33.56 -3.04 -10.22
CA TRP A 255 32.49 -2.23 -10.77
C TRP A 255 33.06 -0.85 -11.04
N ASN A 256 32.98 -0.42 -12.30
CA ASN A 256 33.53 0.84 -12.78
C ASN A 256 32.99 2.00 -11.91
N MET A 257 33.85 2.60 -11.07
CA MET A 257 33.49 3.70 -10.16
C MET A 257 33.32 5.06 -10.88
N ASN A 258 32.95 5.06 -12.15
CA ASN A 258 32.42 6.29 -12.73
C ASN A 258 31.04 6.48 -12.12
N ALA A 259 30.87 7.51 -11.28
CA ALA A 259 29.57 7.86 -10.72
C ALA A 259 28.58 7.96 -11.88
N PRO A 260 27.54 7.10 -11.91
CA PRO A 260 26.60 7.11 -13.02
C PRO A 260 25.90 8.46 -13.06
N LEU A 261 25.63 8.96 -14.26
CA LEU A 261 25.02 10.27 -14.45
C LEU A 261 23.65 10.30 -13.76
N THR A 262 23.55 11.04 -12.65
CA THR A 262 22.27 11.25 -11.96
C THR A 262 21.49 12.37 -12.61
N PHE A 263 20.17 12.27 -12.60
CA PHE A 263 19.26 13.31 -13.06
C PHE A 263 18.08 13.47 -12.09
N HIS A 264 17.32 14.54 -12.27
CA HIS A 264 16.14 14.83 -11.48
C HIS A 264 14.90 14.72 -12.36
N SER A 265 13.81 14.19 -11.82
CA SER A 265 12.53 14.11 -12.51
C SER A 265 11.40 14.06 -11.50
N GLU A 266 10.29 14.70 -11.86
CA GLU A 266 9.10 14.73 -11.02
C GLU A 266 8.38 13.37 -11.07
N MET A 267 8.11 12.79 -9.91
CA MET A 267 7.28 11.62 -9.76
C MET A 267 6.34 11.87 -8.59
N MET A 268 5.02 11.76 -8.83
CA MET A 268 4.01 12.08 -7.82
C MET A 268 4.13 13.51 -7.26
N TYR A 269 4.52 14.49 -8.10
CA TYR A 269 4.79 15.89 -7.72
C TYR A 269 6.01 16.11 -6.81
N ASP A 270 6.79 15.06 -6.53
CA ASP A 270 8.01 15.13 -5.75
C ASP A 270 9.23 15.05 -6.67
N ASP A 271 10.29 15.80 -6.35
CA ASP A 271 11.51 15.84 -7.15
C ASP A 271 12.46 14.71 -6.75
N PHE A 272 12.43 13.61 -7.52
CA PHE A 272 13.26 12.44 -7.27
C PHE A 272 14.66 12.62 -7.84
N THR A 273 15.68 12.12 -7.14
CA THR A 273 17.01 11.91 -7.72
C THR A 273 17.08 10.51 -8.32
N LEU A 274 17.40 10.40 -9.61
CA LEU A 274 17.38 9.15 -10.36
C LEU A 274 18.71 8.83 -11.05
N VAL A 275 18.91 7.54 -11.31
CA VAL A 275 20.01 7.00 -12.11
C VAL A 275 19.46 6.02 -13.16
N PRO A 276 19.88 6.11 -14.44
CA PRO A 276 19.34 5.27 -15.50
C PRO A 276 19.82 3.81 -15.40
N VAL A 277 18.97 2.89 -15.86
CA VAL A 277 19.22 1.45 -15.89
C VAL A 277 19.48 1.01 -17.34
N GLU A 278 20.74 1.08 -17.77
CA GLU A 278 21.12 0.95 -19.18
C GLU A 278 21.67 -0.41 -19.59
N GLU A 279 22.27 -1.16 -18.65
CA GLU A 279 23.03 -2.39 -18.95
C GLU A 279 22.24 -3.67 -18.72
N LYS A 280 22.60 -4.79 -19.36
CA LYS A 280 21.84 -6.05 -19.20
C LYS A 280 21.79 -6.52 -17.75
N GLU A 281 22.84 -6.26 -16.99
CA GLU A 281 22.93 -6.53 -15.56
C GLU A 281 23.77 -5.45 -14.91
N GLY A 282 23.56 -5.19 -13.63
CA GLY A 282 24.31 -4.15 -12.95
C GLY A 282 23.99 -4.00 -11.48
N TYR A 283 24.83 -3.20 -10.83
CA TYR A 283 24.63 -2.68 -9.49
C TYR A 283 24.54 -1.16 -9.58
N LEU A 284 23.48 -0.58 -9.02
CA LEU A 284 23.25 0.86 -8.97
C LEU A 284 23.05 1.29 -7.52
N ARG A 285 23.50 2.53 -7.24
CA ARG A 285 23.30 3.21 -5.97
C ARG A 285 22.96 4.67 -6.25
N VAL A 286 21.93 5.17 -5.58
CA VAL A 286 21.53 6.59 -5.61
C VAL A 286 21.10 7.00 -4.21
N CYS A 287 21.47 8.19 -3.77
CA CYS A 287 21.13 8.69 -2.43
C CYS A 287 20.53 10.08 -2.50
N SER A 288 19.58 10.36 -1.62
CA SER A 288 19.05 11.70 -1.35
C SER A 288 18.84 11.83 0.15
N ASN A 289 19.32 12.93 0.74
CA ASN A 289 19.31 13.18 2.17
C ASN A 289 19.87 12.00 2.99
N GLY A 290 19.06 11.37 3.86
CA GLY A 290 19.46 10.25 4.71
C GLY A 290 19.29 8.87 4.06
N LEU A 291 18.57 8.80 2.94
CA LEU A 291 18.24 7.55 2.26
C LEU A 291 19.18 7.28 1.08
N CYS A 292 19.70 6.07 1.03
CA CYS A 292 20.44 5.48 -0.07
C CYS A 292 19.70 4.25 -0.56
N CYS A 293 19.35 4.26 -1.85
CA CYS A 293 18.70 3.17 -2.54
C CYS A 293 19.69 2.42 -3.40
N HIS A 294 19.56 1.10 -3.40
CA HIS A 294 20.46 0.19 -4.07
C HIS A 294 19.66 -0.80 -4.91
N LEU A 295 20.17 -1.10 -6.09
CA LEU A 295 19.56 -2.04 -7.01
C LEU A 295 20.62 -2.98 -7.56
N LEU A 296 20.46 -4.27 -7.32
CA LEU A 296 21.14 -5.32 -8.05
C LEU A 296 20.13 -5.93 -9.02
N TYR A 297 20.44 -5.95 -10.32
CA TYR A 297 19.48 -6.39 -11.32
C TYR A 297 20.12 -7.16 -12.47
N GLN A 298 19.30 -7.98 -13.10
CA GLN A 298 19.55 -8.65 -14.37
C GLN A 298 18.31 -8.57 -15.24
N ARG A 299 18.51 -8.33 -16.54
CA ARG A 299 17.45 -8.23 -17.55
C ARG A 299 17.60 -9.40 -18.52
N PRO A 300 16.71 -10.41 -18.45
CA PRO A 300 16.76 -11.56 -19.36
C PRO A 300 16.78 -11.12 -20.83
N THR A 301 15.98 -10.10 -21.15
CA THR A 301 15.91 -9.45 -22.46
C THR A 301 16.07 -7.94 -22.31
N LEU A 302 16.88 -7.33 -23.17
CA LEU A 302 17.05 -5.87 -23.18
C LEU A 302 15.89 -5.25 -23.96
N SER A 303 15.00 -4.52 -23.28
CA SER A 303 13.98 -3.72 -23.95
C SER A 303 14.58 -2.37 -24.43
N LYS A 304 13.87 -1.68 -25.33
CA LYS A 304 14.22 -0.31 -25.76
C LYS A 304 13.62 0.75 -24.83
N GLU A 305 12.98 0.33 -23.75
CA GLU A 305 12.35 1.20 -22.77
C GLU A 305 13.39 1.68 -21.78
N LEU A 306 13.25 2.92 -21.36
CA LEU A 306 14.10 3.51 -20.34
C LEU A 306 13.55 3.13 -18.96
N TYR A 307 14.44 2.70 -18.09
CA TYR A 307 14.18 2.45 -16.68
C TYR A 307 15.14 3.27 -15.84
N ALA A 308 14.71 3.62 -14.63
CA ALA A 308 15.54 4.36 -13.68
C ALA A 308 15.33 3.83 -12.25
N LEU A 309 16.41 3.87 -11.46
CA LEU A 309 16.33 3.75 -10.01
C LEU A 309 16.25 5.18 -9.44
N GLY A 310 15.21 5.46 -8.68
CA GLY A 310 14.98 6.74 -8.00
C GLY A 310 15.02 6.62 -6.49
N VAL A 311 15.38 7.73 -5.84
CA VAL A 311 15.33 7.92 -4.39
C VAL A 311 14.66 9.25 -4.06
N PHE A 312 13.85 9.24 -2.99
CA PHE A 312 13.27 10.44 -2.39
C PHE A 312 13.22 10.29 -0.87
N ASP A 313 13.54 11.34 -0.15
CA ASP A 313 13.53 11.40 1.33
C ASP A 313 13.19 12.83 1.74
N ASP A 314 11.91 13.18 1.67
CA ASP A 314 11.41 14.51 2.06
C ASP A 314 9.89 14.52 2.32
N LEU A 315 9.38 15.70 2.67
CA LEU A 315 7.97 15.99 2.86
C LEU A 315 7.24 16.15 1.52
N HIS A 316 6.29 15.26 1.26
CA HIS A 316 5.31 15.43 0.19
C HIS A 316 4.28 16.48 0.61
N THR A 317 3.89 17.38 -0.29
CA THR A 317 3.02 18.52 0.03
C THR A 317 1.83 18.73 -0.93
N VAL A 318 1.81 18.03 -2.07
CA VAL A 318 0.76 18.22 -3.08
C VAL A 318 -0.39 17.26 -2.82
N HIS A 319 -1.60 17.76 -2.63
CA HIS A 319 -2.77 16.93 -2.29
C HIS A 319 -2.70 16.17 -0.95
N GLY A 320 -1.75 16.51 -0.10
CA GLY A 320 -1.58 15.98 1.24
C GLY A 320 -0.25 16.44 1.80
N THR A 321 -0.10 16.37 3.12
CA THR A 321 1.18 16.65 3.77
C THR A 321 1.60 15.41 4.54
N TYR A 322 2.70 14.78 4.12
CA TYR A 322 3.21 13.57 4.73
C TYR A 322 4.66 13.29 4.32
N TYR A 323 5.47 12.81 5.25
CA TYR A 323 6.90 12.56 5.02
C TYR A 323 7.19 11.15 4.49
N VAL A 324 7.92 11.04 3.38
CA VAL A 324 8.16 9.75 2.73
C VAL A 324 9.65 9.50 2.48
N GLN A 325 10.02 8.24 2.61
CA GLN A 325 11.29 7.69 2.14
C GLN A 325 10.97 6.68 1.06
N VAL A 326 11.49 6.82 -0.15
CA VAL A 326 11.12 5.97 -1.28
C VAL A 326 12.36 5.51 -2.05
N CYS A 327 12.45 4.20 -2.27
CA CYS A 327 13.32 3.62 -3.29
C CYS A 327 12.44 3.04 -4.40
N ALA A 328 12.64 3.44 -5.66
CA ALA A 328 11.76 3.01 -6.75
C ALA A 328 12.54 2.68 -8.03
N LEU A 329 12.38 1.45 -8.53
CA LEU A 329 12.73 1.05 -9.89
C LEU A 329 11.50 1.26 -10.78
N VAL A 330 11.54 2.21 -11.69
CA VAL A 330 10.39 2.61 -12.51
C VAL A 330 10.71 2.58 -13.99
N LYS A 331 9.72 2.21 -14.80
CA LYS A 331 9.73 2.48 -16.24
C LYS A 331 9.45 3.98 -16.47
N CYS A 332 10.18 4.60 -17.40
CA CYS A 332 9.92 5.97 -17.83
C CYS A 332 8.90 6.02 -18.99
N GLY A 333 8.15 7.11 -19.11
CA GLY A 333 7.10 7.26 -20.12
C GLY A 333 7.61 7.28 -21.57
N GLY A 334 8.85 7.71 -21.76
CA GLY A 334 9.55 7.73 -23.04
C GLY A 334 11.05 7.46 -22.88
N ARG A 335 11.83 8.02 -23.81
CA ARG A 335 13.30 7.93 -23.77
C ARG A 335 13.97 9.14 -23.12
N GLY A 336 13.21 10.20 -22.85
CA GLY A 336 13.69 11.39 -22.12
C GLY A 336 13.73 11.12 -20.62
N PHE A 337 14.75 11.62 -19.94
CA PHE A 337 14.89 11.47 -18.48
C PHE A 337 13.76 12.17 -17.70
N ASP A 338 13.23 13.26 -18.24
CA ASP A 338 12.07 14.01 -17.75
C ASP A 338 10.75 13.22 -17.78
N THR A 339 10.73 12.06 -18.47
CA THR A 339 9.55 11.20 -18.53
C THR A 339 9.52 10.14 -17.43
N CYS A 340 10.57 10.03 -16.62
CA CYS A 340 10.64 9.09 -15.50
C CYS A 340 9.77 9.62 -14.35
N GLY A 341 8.72 8.88 -13.99
CA GLY A 341 7.72 9.31 -13.01
C GLY A 341 6.33 9.59 -13.62
N GLN A 342 6.21 9.61 -14.94
CA GLN A 342 4.92 9.74 -15.63
C GLN A 342 4.00 8.53 -15.39
N GLU A 343 2.70 8.78 -15.45
CA GLU A 343 1.68 7.74 -15.30
C GLU A 343 1.63 6.83 -16.53
N ILE A 344 2.07 5.58 -16.35
CA ILE A 344 2.08 4.55 -17.39
C ILE A 344 1.60 3.21 -16.85
N THR A 345 0.91 2.44 -17.70
CA THR A 345 0.34 1.14 -17.34
C THR A 345 0.98 -0.03 -18.08
N GLU A 346 1.69 0.25 -19.18
CA GLU A 346 2.29 -0.77 -20.03
C GLU A 346 3.82 -0.77 -19.94
N ALA A 347 4.40 -1.96 -19.97
CA ALA A 347 5.83 -2.18 -19.96
C ALA A 347 6.20 -3.53 -20.60
N THR A 348 7.39 -3.61 -21.18
CA THR A 348 7.94 -4.83 -21.78
C THR A 348 9.23 -5.30 -21.13
N GLY A 349 9.94 -4.42 -20.41
CA GLY A 349 11.18 -4.74 -19.72
C GLY A 349 10.96 -5.71 -18.56
N VAL A 350 11.59 -6.89 -18.64
CA VAL A 350 11.55 -7.91 -17.58
C VAL A 350 12.83 -7.85 -16.76
N PHE A 351 12.69 -8.05 -15.45
CA PHE A 351 13.77 -7.93 -14.48
C PHE A 351 13.79 -9.12 -13.52
N GLU A 352 15.00 -9.55 -13.18
CA GLU A 352 15.31 -10.19 -11.92
C GLU A 352 16.04 -9.15 -11.07
N PHE A 353 15.57 -8.85 -9.87
CA PHE A 353 16.12 -7.76 -9.09
C PHE A 353 16.06 -7.97 -7.59
N HIS A 354 16.97 -7.27 -6.93
CA HIS A 354 17.03 -7.06 -5.50
C HIS A 354 17.15 -5.54 -5.27
N LEU A 355 16.11 -4.95 -4.68
CA LEU A 355 16.00 -3.53 -4.36
C LEU A 355 16.06 -3.37 -2.85
N TRP A 356 16.91 -2.48 -2.34
CA TRP A 356 17.01 -2.24 -0.89
C TRP A 356 17.42 -0.81 -0.56
N GLY A 357 17.19 -0.41 0.69
CA GLY A 357 17.63 0.89 1.21
C GLY A 357 17.73 0.93 2.73
N ASN A 358 18.47 1.91 3.24
CA ASN A 358 18.67 2.16 4.67
C ASN A 358 17.55 3.04 5.25
N PHE A 359 16.32 2.53 5.21
CA PHE A 359 15.15 3.24 5.73
C PHE A 359 15.27 3.52 7.23
N SER A 360 14.81 4.69 7.68
CA SER A 360 14.75 5.02 9.10
C SER A 360 13.39 4.72 9.75
N THR A 361 12.48 4.10 9.00
CA THR A 361 11.12 3.72 9.45
C THR A 361 10.90 2.22 9.27
N SER A 362 10.11 1.63 10.17
CA SER A 362 9.62 0.25 10.02
C SER A 362 8.35 0.15 9.16
N TYR A 363 7.75 1.27 8.77
CA TYR A 363 6.49 1.32 8.03
C TYR A 363 6.75 1.42 6.53
N ILE A 364 7.08 0.29 5.91
CA ILE A 364 7.50 0.22 4.51
C ILE A 364 6.52 -0.63 3.70
N PHE A 365 5.94 -0.03 2.67
CA PHE A 365 4.98 -0.61 1.75
C PHE A 365 5.71 -1.15 0.51
N PRO A 366 5.76 -2.49 0.31
CA PRO A 366 6.38 -3.10 -0.87
C PRO A 366 5.43 -3.02 -2.06
N LEU A 367 5.70 -2.08 -2.98
CA LEU A 367 4.91 -1.85 -4.19
C LEU A 367 5.51 -2.65 -5.35
N LEU A 368 4.68 -3.43 -6.05
CA LEU A 368 5.12 -4.17 -7.24
C LEU A 368 3.98 -4.26 -8.26
N LEU A 369 4.17 -3.63 -9.42
CA LEU A 369 3.19 -3.57 -10.49
C LEU A 369 3.86 -3.85 -11.84
N THR A 370 3.21 -4.68 -12.64
CA THR A 370 3.64 -5.04 -13.99
C THR A 370 2.59 -4.61 -15.03
N SER A 371 2.92 -4.80 -16.31
CA SER A 371 2.15 -4.34 -17.47
C SER A 371 0.66 -4.71 -17.37
N GLY A 372 -0.21 -3.80 -17.81
CA GLY A 372 -1.65 -3.98 -17.80
C GLY A 372 -2.25 -3.90 -16.39
N MET A 373 -1.63 -3.12 -15.49
CA MET A 373 -2.06 -2.98 -14.09
C MET A 373 -2.11 -4.30 -13.33
N THR A 374 -1.11 -5.16 -13.55
CA THR A 374 -1.06 -6.50 -12.96
C THR A 374 -0.25 -6.50 -11.66
N LEU A 375 -0.85 -7.03 -10.59
CA LEU A 375 -0.14 -7.21 -9.32
C LEU A 375 0.75 -8.45 -9.32
N GLU A 376 1.92 -8.32 -8.70
CA GLU A 376 2.86 -9.40 -8.44
C GLU A 376 3.20 -9.45 -6.95
N THR A 377 3.40 -10.66 -6.42
CA THR A 377 3.91 -10.84 -5.06
C THR A 377 5.44 -10.91 -5.10
N PRO A 378 6.17 -10.17 -4.25
CA PRO A 378 7.61 -10.35 -4.08
C PRO A 378 7.94 -11.80 -3.71
N ASP A 379 9.14 -12.26 -4.05
CA ASP A 379 9.59 -13.60 -3.64
C ASP A 379 10.09 -13.58 -2.18
N GLN A 380 10.78 -12.49 -1.82
CA GLN A 380 11.33 -12.25 -0.48
C GLN A 380 11.32 -10.75 -0.16
N LEU A 381 11.18 -10.43 1.13
CA LEU A 381 11.29 -9.09 1.67
C LEU A 381 11.63 -9.16 3.16
N GLY A 382 12.23 -8.10 3.70
CA GLY A 382 12.55 -8.03 5.13
C GLY A 382 13.71 -7.10 5.43
N TRP A 383 14.18 -7.17 6.67
CA TRP A 383 15.35 -6.45 7.15
C TRP A 383 16.58 -7.35 7.13
N GLU A 384 17.70 -6.82 6.67
CA GLU A 384 19.01 -7.47 6.76
C GLU A 384 20.12 -6.42 6.83
N ASN A 385 20.98 -6.51 7.86
CA ASN A 385 22.06 -5.54 8.15
C ASN A 385 21.60 -4.06 8.04
N ASP A 386 20.53 -3.70 8.76
CA ASP A 386 19.94 -2.34 8.78
C ASP A 386 19.40 -1.82 7.43
N HIS A 387 19.22 -2.71 6.45
CA HIS A 387 18.57 -2.38 5.18
C HIS A 387 17.29 -3.17 5.01
N TYR A 388 16.24 -2.49 4.55
CA TYR A 388 15.02 -3.16 4.14
C TYR A 388 15.09 -3.49 2.66
N PHE A 389 14.73 -4.71 2.28
CA PHE A 389 14.85 -5.19 0.91
C PHE A 389 13.55 -5.79 0.37
N LEU A 390 13.46 -5.77 -0.96
CA LEU A 390 12.45 -6.44 -1.77
C LEU A 390 13.16 -7.15 -2.92
N ARG A 391 12.81 -8.43 -3.13
CA ARG A 391 13.41 -9.26 -4.16
C ARG A 391 12.35 -9.94 -5.02
N LYS A 392 12.64 -10.02 -6.32
CA LYS A 392 11.83 -10.73 -7.31
C LYS A 392 12.72 -11.28 -8.42
N SER A 393 12.70 -12.60 -8.61
CA SER A 393 13.51 -13.29 -9.62
C SER A 393 12.74 -13.63 -10.89
N ARG A 394 11.40 -13.62 -10.89
CA ARG A 394 10.59 -13.93 -12.09
C ARG A 394 9.35 -13.07 -12.14
N LEU A 395 9.31 -12.12 -13.07
CA LEU A 395 8.10 -11.35 -13.39
C LEU A 395 7.29 -12.07 -14.48
N SER A 396 5.96 -12.08 -14.34
CA SER A 396 5.06 -12.62 -15.37
C SER A 396 4.91 -11.73 -16.61
N SER A 397 5.15 -10.42 -16.47
CA SER A 397 5.08 -9.43 -17.54
C SER A 397 6.06 -8.27 -17.30
N GLY A 398 6.12 -7.30 -18.20
CA GLY A 398 7.07 -6.19 -18.08
C GLY A 398 6.84 -5.36 -16.82
N LEU A 399 7.93 -4.96 -16.16
CA LEU A 399 7.91 -4.18 -14.93
C LEU A 399 7.45 -2.76 -15.20
N VAL A 400 6.39 -2.31 -14.54
CA VAL A 400 6.01 -0.88 -14.50
C VAL A 400 6.76 -0.20 -13.36
N THR A 401 6.72 -0.81 -12.18
CA THR A 401 7.29 -0.25 -10.96
C THR A 401 7.54 -1.32 -9.90
N ALA A 402 8.70 -1.25 -9.25
CA ALA A 402 9.00 -1.94 -8.02
C ALA A 402 9.53 -0.90 -7.03
N ALA A 403 8.86 -0.71 -5.90
CA ALA A 403 9.24 0.32 -4.94
C ALA A 403 9.10 -0.14 -3.49
N LEU A 404 9.95 0.42 -2.65
CA LEU A 404 9.86 0.40 -1.20
C LEU A 404 9.42 1.79 -0.77
N TYR A 405 8.15 1.92 -0.39
CA TYR A 405 7.54 3.20 -0.02
C TYR A 405 7.42 3.28 1.50
N GLY A 406 8.29 4.05 2.15
CA GLY A 406 8.37 4.21 3.60
C GLY A 406 7.66 5.45 4.11
N ARG A 407 6.94 5.33 5.22
CA ARG A 407 6.28 6.46 5.91
C ARG A 407 6.93 6.78 7.24
N LEU A 408 7.29 8.05 7.44
CA LEU A 408 7.85 8.56 8.70
C LEU A 408 6.79 9.45 9.36
N TYR A 409 5.81 8.82 10.00
CA TYR A 409 4.63 9.50 10.52
C TYR A 409 4.93 10.57 11.58
N GLU A 410 6.04 10.44 12.30
CA GLU A 410 6.51 11.42 13.27
C GLU A 410 7.07 12.71 12.65
N ARG A 411 7.25 12.73 11.32
CA ARG A 411 7.76 13.87 10.55
C ARG A 411 6.71 14.49 9.62
N ASP A 412 5.46 14.01 9.66
CA ASP A 412 4.33 14.55 8.88
C ASP A 412 4.00 16.01 9.21
#